data_AF-A0A164TSG7-F1
#
_entry.id   AF-A0A164TSG7-F1
#
_cell.length_a   1.000
_cell.length_b   1.000
_cell.length_c   1.000
_cell.angle_alpha   90.00
_cell.angle_beta   90.00
_cell.angle_gamma   90.00
#
_symmetry.space_group_name_H-M   'P 1'
#
loop_
_entity.id
_entity.type
_entity.pdbx_description
1 polymer ?
#
loop_
_entity_poly.entity_id
_entity_poly.type
_entity_poly.pdbx_seq_one_letter_code
_entity_poly.pdbx_strand_id
1 'polypeptide(L)' 'KSLKVATPEVFDGTTSKAQAFLAQLTLYFLAKHQELQNDAHKIIFALSYMKGGTAGPW' A
#
# COMPACT_ATOMS: atom_id res chain seq x y z
N LYS A 1 13.54 8.04 -14.42
CA LYS A 1 13.73 6.56 -14.47
C LYS A 1 12.95 5.98 -13.30
N SER A 2 11.86 5.26 -13.53
CA SER A 2 11.03 4.73 -12.43
C SER A 2 11.76 3.57 -11.75
N LEU A 3 11.87 3.61 -10.43
CA LEU A 3 12.51 2.54 -9.65
C LEU A 3 11.62 1.29 -9.71
N LYS A 4 12.21 0.15 -10.08
CA LYS A 4 11.53 -1.15 -9.97
C LYS A 4 11.53 -1.55 -8.50
N VAL A 5 10.37 -1.43 -7.88
CA VAL A 5 10.10 -1.90 -6.51
C VAL A 5 8.98 -2.92 -6.53
N ALA A 6 9.00 -3.85 -5.58
CA ALA A 6 7.92 -4.82 -5.42
C ALA A 6 6.63 -4.10 -4.98
N THR A 7 5.49 -4.60 -5.44
CA THR A 7 4.18 -4.16 -4.94
C THR A 7 3.95 -4.68 -3.52
N PRO A 8 3.16 -3.99 -2.68
CA PRO A 8 2.83 -4.47 -1.34
C PRO A 8 2.08 -5.81 -1.38
N GLU A 9 2.11 -6.53 -0.26
CA GLU A 9 1.26 -7.69 -0.05
C GLU A 9 -0.18 -7.27 0.28
N VAL A 10 -1.13 -8.17 0.05
CA VAL A 10 -2.53 -7.96 0.46
C VAL A 10 -2.60 -7.95 1.98
N PHE A 11 -3.27 -6.94 2.52
CA PHE A 11 -3.51 -6.78 3.94
C PHE A 11 -4.95 -7.16 4.30
N ASP A 12 -5.10 -8.15 5.18
CA ASP A 12 -6.37 -8.70 5.64
C ASP A 12 -6.86 -8.06 6.96
N GLY A 13 -6.14 -7.05 7.46
CA GLY A 13 -6.44 -6.42 8.76
C GLY A 13 -5.76 -7.09 9.95
N THR A 14 -4.90 -8.11 9.75
CA THR A 14 -4.13 -8.74 10.82
C THR A 14 -3.17 -7.74 11.50
N THR A 15 -3.38 -7.44 12.78
CA THR A 15 -2.62 -6.42 13.51
C THR A 15 -1.11 -6.64 13.52
N SER A 16 -0.64 -7.89 13.61
CA SER A 16 0.79 -8.21 13.58
C SER A 16 1.46 -7.91 12.23
N LYS A 17 0.69 -7.82 11.14
CA LYS A 17 1.19 -7.50 9.80
C LYS A 17 1.08 -6.01 9.46
N ALA A 18 0.39 -5.21 10.28
CA ALA A 18 0.08 -3.81 9.97
C ALA A 18 1.35 -2.97 9.76
N GLN A 19 2.35 -3.11 10.62
CA GLN A 19 3.61 -2.36 10.51
C GLN A 19 4.37 -2.70 9.23
N ALA A 20 4.41 -3.98 8.86
CA ALA A 20 5.07 -4.43 7.63
C ALA A 20 4.35 -3.88 6.38
N PHE A 21 3.01 -3.93 6.37
CA PHE A 21 2.19 -3.38 5.28
C PHE A 21 2.42 -1.86 5.10
N LEU A 22 2.42 -1.09 6.19
CA LEU A 22 2.68 0.35 6.13
C LEU A 22 4.10 0.68 5.63
N ALA A 23 5.10 -0.13 6.01
CA ALA A 23 6.46 0.03 5.51
C ALA A 23 6.55 -0.26 4.00
N GLN A 24 5.88 -1.32 3.51
CA GLN A 24 5.80 -1.64 2.08
C GLN A 24 5.14 -0.51 1.28
N LEU A 25 4.02 0.04 1.78
CA LEU A 25 3.36 1.19 1.15
C LEU A 25 4.28 2.42 1.09
N THR A 26 4.98 2.72 2.19
CA THR A 26 5.91 3.85 2.26
C THR A 26 7.03 3.73 1.22
N LEU A 27 7.66 2.56 1.13
CA LEU A 27 8.70 2.30 0.13
C LEU A 27 8.16 2.41 -1.30
N TYR A 28 6.96 1.89 -1.55
CA TYR A 28 6.32 1.99 -2.86
C TYR A 28 6.02 3.44 -3.24
N PHE A 29 5.45 4.22 -2.33
CA PHE A 29 5.14 5.63 -2.56
C PHE A 29 6.38 6.48 -2.81
N LEU A 30 7.49 6.22 -2.10
CA LEU A 30 8.76 6.89 -2.35
C LEU A 30 9.30 6.58 -3.75
N ALA A 31 9.28 5.31 -4.14
CA ALA A 31 9.76 4.89 -5.46
C ALA A 31 8.87 5.40 -6.60
N LYS A 32 7.57 5.58 -6.34
CA LYS A 32 6.54 5.97 -7.31
C LYS A 32 6.03 7.40 -7.11
N HIS A 33 6.80 8.26 -6.43
CA HIS A 33 6.39 9.63 -6.11
C HIS A 33 5.95 10.47 -7.31
N GLN A 34 6.51 10.21 -8.51
CA GLN A 34 6.11 10.91 -9.75
C GLN A 34 4.75 10.46 -10.27
N GLU A 35 4.33 9.24 -9.96
CA GLU A 35 3.06 8.61 -10.38
C GLU A 35 1.96 8.85 -9.32
N LEU A 36 2.32 8.79 -8.03
CA LEU A 36 1.43 8.97 -6.87
C LEU A 36 1.65 10.34 -6.21
N GLN A 37 1.31 11.40 -6.95
CA GLN A 37 1.66 12.78 -6.59
C GLN A 37 0.82 13.36 -5.44
N ASN A 38 -0.41 12.87 -5.26
CA ASN A 38 -1.33 13.36 -4.23
C ASN A 38 -1.71 12.25 -3.26
N ASP A 39 -2.21 12.65 -2.09
CA ASP A 39 -2.56 11.69 -1.04
C ASP A 39 -3.80 10.87 -1.40
N ALA A 40 -4.70 11.39 -2.23
CA ALA A 40 -5.84 10.62 -2.74
C ALA A 40 -5.38 9.37 -3.52
N HIS A 41 -4.38 9.49 -4.40
CA HIS A 41 -3.83 8.34 -5.13
C HIS A 41 -3.17 7.33 -4.19
N LYS A 42 -2.46 7.81 -3.16
CA LYS A 42 -1.82 6.93 -2.16
C LYS A 42 -2.87 6.18 -1.34
N ILE A 43 -3.94 6.86 -0.91
CA ILE A 43 -5.04 6.27 -0.16
C ILE A 43 -5.76 5.22 -1.01
N ILE A 44 -6.17 5.58 -2.24
CA ILE A 44 -6.83 4.64 -3.16
C ILE A 44 -5.94 3.43 -3.43
N PHE A 45 -4.64 3.64 -3.64
CA PHE A 45 -3.69 2.55 -3.83
C PHE A 45 -3.63 1.65 -2.58
N ALA A 46 -3.45 2.22 -1.39
CA ALA A 46 -3.41 1.43 -0.15
C ALA A 46 -4.68 0.60 0.05
N LEU A 47 -5.86 1.20 -0.16
CA LEU A 47 -7.16 0.52 -0.04
C LEU A 47 -7.28 -0.63 -1.04
N SER A 48 -6.78 -0.48 -2.28
CA SER A 48 -6.83 -1.57 -3.27
C SER A 48 -6.07 -2.85 -2.87
N TYR A 49 -5.18 -2.77 -1.87
CA TYR A 49 -4.48 -3.91 -1.28
C TYR A 49 -5.09 -4.36 0.06
N MET A 50 -6.13 -3.70 0.57
CA MET A 50 -6.83 -4.09 1.79
C MET A 50 -8.01 -5.00 1.43
N LYS A 51 -7.87 -6.32 1.62
CA LYS A 51 -8.90 -7.29 1.24
C LYS A 51 -9.06 -8.39 2.27
N GLY A 52 -10.32 -8.72 2.57
CA GLY A 52 -10.68 -9.85 3.41
C GLY A 52 -10.42 -9.59 4.91
N GLY A 53 -10.59 -10.63 5.73
CA GLY A 53 -10.40 -10.55 7.18
C GLY A 53 -11.19 -9.40 7.83
N THR A 54 -10.55 -8.66 8.74
CA THR A 54 -11.13 -7.46 9.38
C THR A 54 -11.00 -6.22 8.52
N ALA A 55 -10.18 -6.25 7.45
CA ALA A 55 -10.22 -5.20 6.45
C ALA A 55 -11.58 -5.23 5.75
N GLY A 56 -12.05 -6.34 5.20
CA GLY A 56 -13.28 -6.39 4.42
C GLY A 56 -13.05 -5.99 2.94
N PRO A 57 -14.11 -5.71 2.15
CA PRO A 57 -13.98 -5.37 0.73
C PRO A 57 -13.81 -3.86 0.57
N TRP A 58 -12.58 -3.36 0.75
CA TRP A 58 -12.24 -1.98 0.42
C TRP A 58 -11.66 -1.85 -0.99
#